data_AF-A0A943B5J5-F1
#
_entry.id   AF-A0A943B5J5-F1
#
_cell.length_a   1.000
_cell.length_b   1.000
_cell.length_c   1.000
_cell.angle_alpha   90.00
_cell.angle_beta   90.00
_cell.angle_gamma   90.00
#
_symmetry.space_group_name_H-M   'P 1'
#
loop_
_entity.id
_entity.type
_entity.pdbx_description
1 polymer ?
#
loop_
_entity_poly.entity_id
_entity_poly.type
_entity_poly.pdbx_seq_one_letter_code
_entity_poly.pdbx_strand_id
1 'polypeptide(L)'
;RRLLDSAEVSRLAGYGEGSYTGLRAVLASSEPLPPDLRDAVTFAWRCEVFDHYGLTESAYGGGVECVAHDGLHWREADLWLEIVDPASGCPMPEGECGEIVITTLTREALPLVRYRTGDVAAVLPGPCRCGSPLRRLGRVVGRLVSDENGGRRVATPEKGNAHERDADAYS
;
A
#
# COMPACT_ATOMS: atom_id res chain seq x y z
N ARG A 1 -4.61 -10.62 -17.97
CA ARG A 1 -3.98 -9.28 -17.98
C ARG A 1 -2.47 -9.50 -18.13
N ARG A 2 -1.86 -8.99 -19.19
CA ARG A 2 -0.43 -9.14 -19.45
C ARG A 2 0.29 -8.16 -18.51
N LEU A 3 1.10 -8.67 -17.59
CA LEU A 3 2.00 -7.86 -16.77
C LEU A 3 2.98 -7.15 -17.71
N LEU A 4 3.27 -5.87 -17.46
CA LEU A 4 4.26 -5.13 -18.24
C LEU A 4 5.61 -5.86 -18.09
N ASP A 5 6.16 -6.30 -19.21
CA ASP A 5 7.52 -6.80 -19.27
C ASP A 5 8.49 -5.64 -18.96
N SER A 6 9.63 -5.95 -18.34
CA SER A 6 10.79 -5.06 -18.17
C SER A 6 11.09 -4.14 -19.38
N ALA A 7 10.89 -4.62 -20.61
CA ALA A 7 11.06 -3.86 -21.85
C ALA A 7 9.93 -2.86 -22.14
N GLU A 8 8.72 -3.09 -21.59
CA GLU A 8 7.60 -2.16 -21.68
C GLU A 8 7.68 -1.07 -20.61
N VAL A 9 8.13 -1.39 -19.38
CA VAL A 9 8.42 -0.39 -18.33
C VAL A 9 9.51 0.57 -18.80
N SER A 10 10.58 0.04 -19.41
CA SER A 10 11.66 0.85 -19.99
C SER A 10 11.17 1.74 -21.14
N ARG A 11 10.22 1.27 -21.96
CA ARG A 11 9.60 2.07 -23.04
C ARG A 11 8.65 3.14 -22.53
N LEU A 12 7.79 2.82 -21.56
CA LEU A 12 6.81 3.74 -20.95
C LEU A 12 7.47 4.89 -20.20
N ALA A 13 8.65 4.66 -19.63
CA ALA A 13 9.44 5.72 -19.02
C ALA A 13 9.99 6.73 -20.05
N GLY A 14 9.98 6.42 -21.35
CA GLY A 14 10.37 7.34 -22.43
C GLY A 14 11.88 7.49 -22.65
N TYR A 15 12.72 6.68 -22.01
CA TYR A 15 14.18 6.83 -22.06
C TYR A 15 14.90 5.48 -22.16
N GLY A 16 16.00 5.44 -22.92
CA GLY A 16 16.80 4.23 -23.13
C GLY A 16 17.49 3.72 -21.85
N GLU A 17 17.90 2.45 -21.88
CA GLU A 17 18.72 1.81 -20.85
C GLU A 17 19.89 2.72 -20.44
N GLY A 18 20.06 2.97 -19.14
CA GLY A 18 21.23 3.70 -18.60
C GLY A 18 21.10 5.22 -18.50
N SER A 19 19.91 5.80 -18.73
CA SER A 19 19.70 7.26 -18.64
C SER A 19 19.60 7.82 -17.21
N TYR A 20 19.47 6.99 -16.18
CA TYR A 20 19.32 7.41 -14.77
C TYR A 20 20.61 7.23 -13.96
N THR A 21 21.66 7.97 -14.33
CA THR A 21 22.87 8.00 -13.49
C THR A 21 22.59 8.78 -12.20
N GLY A 22 22.74 8.13 -11.04
CA GLY A 22 22.61 8.75 -9.72
C GLY A 22 21.27 8.56 -8.99
N LEU A 23 20.28 7.87 -9.59
CA LEU A 23 19.08 7.46 -8.86
C LEU A 23 19.45 6.39 -7.82
N ARG A 24 19.10 6.61 -6.55
CA ARG A 24 19.45 5.69 -5.45
C ARG A 24 18.28 4.85 -4.97
N ALA A 25 17.08 5.42 -5.00
CA ALA A 25 15.89 4.76 -4.50
C ALA A 25 14.63 5.23 -5.21
N VAL A 26 13.62 4.37 -5.24
CA VAL A 26 12.24 4.65 -5.65
C VAL A 26 11.32 4.32 -4.48
N LEU A 27 10.34 5.18 -4.24
CA LEU A 27 9.24 4.90 -3.32
C LEU A 27 7.97 4.68 -4.15
N ALA A 28 7.52 3.44 -4.23
CA ALA A 28 6.25 3.07 -4.83
C ALA A 28 5.11 3.34 -3.83
N SER A 29 3.95 3.74 -4.34
CA SER A 29 2.78 4.08 -3.54
C SER A 29 1.52 3.91 -4.38
N SER A 30 0.34 4.07 -3.76
CA SER A 30 -0.99 4.12 -4.37
C SER A 30 -1.53 2.78 -4.87
N GLU A 31 -0.67 1.85 -5.29
CA GLU A 31 -1.03 0.49 -5.66
C GLU A 31 -0.13 -0.50 -4.94
N PRO A 32 -0.59 -1.75 -4.69
CA PRO A 32 0.31 -2.80 -4.23
C PRO A 32 1.51 -2.87 -5.19
N LEU A 33 2.70 -3.13 -4.65
CA LEU A 33 3.91 -3.39 -5.43
C LEU A 33 4.14 -4.90 -5.56
N PRO A 34 3.73 -5.56 -6.67
CA PRO A 34 4.08 -6.95 -6.92
C PRO A 34 5.59 -7.17 -7.02
N PRO A 35 6.10 -8.35 -6.64
CA PRO A 35 7.53 -8.67 -6.76
C PRO A 35 8.08 -8.49 -8.18
N ASP A 36 7.33 -8.90 -9.19
CA ASP A 36 7.67 -8.77 -10.61
C ASP A 36 7.78 -7.31 -11.08
N LEU A 37 6.89 -6.43 -10.60
CA LEU A 37 7.01 -5.00 -10.86
C LEU A 37 8.23 -4.40 -10.15
N ARG A 38 8.48 -4.80 -8.90
CA ARG A 38 9.67 -4.39 -8.14
C ARG A 38 10.94 -4.78 -8.88
N ASP A 39 11.03 -6.01 -9.36
CA ASP A 39 12.18 -6.54 -10.09
C ASP A 39 12.38 -5.78 -11.41
N ALA A 40 11.29 -5.53 -12.15
CA ALA A 40 11.35 -4.75 -13.40
C ALA A 40 11.87 -3.33 -13.18
N VAL A 41 11.37 -2.64 -12.14
CA VAL A 41 11.81 -1.28 -11.78
C VAL A 41 13.27 -1.28 -11.30
N THR A 42 13.62 -2.23 -10.44
CA THR A 42 15.00 -2.40 -9.92
C THR A 42 15.97 -2.65 -11.06
N PHE A 43 15.60 -3.49 -12.03
CA PHE A 43 16.41 -3.78 -13.20
C PHE A 43 16.58 -2.57 -14.13
N ALA A 44 15.47 -1.91 -14.47
CA ALA A 44 15.46 -0.78 -15.40
C ALA A 44 16.24 0.42 -14.87
N TRP A 45 16.14 0.71 -13.57
CA TRP A 45 16.69 1.93 -12.98
C TRP A 45 17.87 1.70 -12.03
N ARG A 46 18.24 0.44 -11.75
CA ARG A 46 19.40 0.05 -10.94
C ARG A 46 19.42 0.70 -9.56
N CYS A 47 18.26 0.81 -8.93
CA CYS A 47 18.07 1.43 -7.63
C CYS A 47 17.21 0.57 -6.71
N GLU A 48 17.29 0.82 -5.40
CA GLU A 48 16.44 0.14 -4.42
C GLU A 48 15.00 0.65 -4.53
N VAL A 49 14.02 -0.24 -4.44
CA VAL A 49 12.61 0.13 -4.53
C VAL A 49 11.98 -0.14 -3.18
N PHE A 50 11.23 0.80 -2.64
CA PHE A 50 10.54 0.72 -1.36
C PHE A 50 9.03 0.85 -1.57
N ASP A 51 8.25 0.19 -0.73
CA ASP A 51 6.79 0.31 -0.73
C ASP A 51 6.29 1.32 0.31
N HIS A 52 5.16 1.98 0.02
CA HIS A 52 4.49 2.93 0.88
C HIS A 52 2.98 2.73 0.82
N TYR A 53 2.40 2.51 2.00
CA TYR A 53 0.95 2.50 2.19
C TYR A 53 0.48 3.83 2.76
N GLY A 54 -0.52 4.43 2.12
CA GLY A 54 -1.20 5.63 2.62
C GLY A 54 -2.56 5.81 1.97
N LEU A 55 -3.39 6.64 2.59
CA LEU A 55 -4.76 6.94 2.18
C LEU A 55 -4.95 8.45 2.04
N THR A 56 -5.85 8.89 1.17
CA THR A 56 -6.18 10.32 1.05
C THR A 56 -6.72 10.86 2.37
N GLU A 57 -7.54 10.06 3.06
CA GLU A 57 -8.19 10.38 4.34
C GLU A 57 -7.17 10.62 5.47
N SER A 58 -6.03 9.93 5.44
CA SER A 58 -4.92 10.15 6.37
C SER A 58 -3.89 11.17 5.87
N ALA A 59 -4.22 11.92 4.80
CA ALA A 59 -3.33 12.81 4.06
C ALA A 59 -2.00 12.12 3.67
N TYR A 60 -2.16 10.96 3.05
CA TYR A 60 -1.10 10.06 2.59
C TYR A 60 -0.19 9.54 3.71
N GLY A 61 -0.64 9.58 4.96
CA GLY A 61 0.03 8.93 6.08
C GLY A 61 -0.29 7.43 6.16
N GLY A 62 0.67 6.64 6.62
CA GLY A 62 0.49 5.21 6.85
C GLY A 62 1.82 4.55 7.20
N GLY A 63 2.25 3.57 6.40
CA GLY A 63 3.48 2.80 6.63
C GLY A 63 4.47 2.88 5.47
N VAL A 64 5.78 2.87 5.79
CA VAL A 64 6.86 2.92 4.80
C VAL A 64 7.80 1.73 5.00
N GLU A 65 8.17 1.06 3.91
CA GLU A 65 9.16 -0.02 3.91
C GLU A 65 10.55 0.50 4.29
N CYS A 66 11.33 -0.29 5.03
CA CYS A 66 12.75 0.01 5.28
C CYS A 66 13.66 -0.92 4.47
N VAL A 67 14.98 -0.76 4.59
CA VAL A 67 15.99 -1.61 3.94
C VAL A 67 15.90 -3.11 4.28
N ALA A 68 15.08 -3.47 5.27
CA ALA A 68 14.77 -4.86 5.56
C ALA A 68 13.72 -5.45 4.60
N HIS A 69 12.99 -4.66 3.81
CA HIS A 69 11.94 -5.16 2.91
C HIS A 69 11.03 -6.24 3.54
N ASP A 70 10.67 -6.02 4.80
CA ASP A 70 9.94 -6.98 5.63
C ASP A 70 8.85 -6.24 6.40
N GLY A 71 7.85 -5.80 5.65
CA GLY A 71 6.73 -4.99 6.12
C GLY A 71 7.01 -3.48 6.12
N LEU A 72 5.95 -2.73 6.41
CA LEU A 72 5.90 -1.27 6.38
C LEU A 72 5.91 -0.72 7.80
N HIS A 73 6.95 0.03 8.19
CA HIS A 73 6.96 0.68 9.50
C HIS A 73 5.87 1.72 9.59
N TRP A 74 4.98 1.55 10.56
CA TRP A 74 3.80 2.38 10.72
C TRP A 74 4.13 3.69 11.44
N ARG A 75 3.52 4.79 11.02
CA ARG A 75 3.68 6.13 11.64
C ARG A 75 2.87 6.27 12.92
N GLU A 76 3.22 5.50 13.95
CA GLU A 76 2.46 5.39 15.20
C GLU A 76 2.34 6.70 16.00
N ALA A 77 3.23 7.67 15.80
CA ALA A 77 3.13 8.98 16.44
C ALA A 77 1.93 9.83 15.91
N ASP A 78 1.50 9.59 14.67
CA ASP A 78 0.42 10.35 14.02
C ASP A 78 -0.85 9.53 13.79
N LEU A 79 -0.71 8.21 13.66
CA LEU A 79 -1.76 7.28 13.26
C LEU A 79 -1.78 6.07 14.19
N TRP A 80 -2.85 5.92 14.95
CA TRP A 80 -3.12 4.68 15.67
C TRP A 80 -3.65 3.63 14.70
N LEU A 81 -3.00 2.46 14.68
CA LEU A 81 -3.34 1.33 13.82
C LEU A 81 -4.02 0.22 14.62
N GLU A 82 -5.12 -0.30 14.07
CA GLU A 82 -5.79 -1.50 14.50
C GLU A 82 -6.00 -2.44 13.31
N ILE A 83 -5.92 -3.75 13.56
CA ILE A 83 -6.40 -4.78 12.65
C ILE A 83 -7.60 -5.41 13.33
N VAL A 84 -8.76 -5.37 12.69
CA VAL A 84 -10.02 -5.85 13.29
C VAL A 84 -10.70 -6.89 12.43
N ASP A 85 -11.43 -7.79 13.07
CA ASP A 85 -12.35 -8.68 12.38
C ASP A 85 -13.45 -7.84 11.68
N PRO A 86 -13.66 -8.00 10.36
CA PRO A 86 -14.62 -7.16 9.63
C PRO A 86 -16.07 -7.30 10.08
N ALA A 87 -16.47 -8.42 10.69
CA ALA A 87 -17.85 -8.68 11.09
C ALA A 87 -18.15 -8.11 12.49
N SER A 88 -17.30 -8.43 13.46
CA SER A 88 -17.45 -8.08 14.88
C SER A 88 -16.82 -6.73 15.23
N GLY A 89 -15.80 -6.29 14.49
CA GLY A 89 -15.01 -5.10 14.82
C GLY A 89 -14.04 -5.28 15.99
N CYS A 90 -13.89 -6.52 16.49
CA CYS A 90 -12.95 -6.87 17.55
C CYS A 90 -11.50 -6.90 17.03
N PRO A 91 -10.49 -6.56 17.86
CA PRO A 91 -9.09 -6.64 17.46
C PRO A 91 -8.67 -8.08 17.11
N MET A 92 -7.86 -8.20 16.06
CA MET A 92 -7.20 -9.45 15.66
C MET A 92 -5.85 -9.61 16.37
N PRO A 93 -5.40 -10.85 16.66
CA PRO A 93 -4.03 -11.12 17.08
C PRO A 93 -2.98 -10.64 16.06
N GLU A 94 -1.75 -10.36 16.53
CA GLU A 94 -0.64 -10.09 15.61
C GLU A 94 -0.39 -11.29 14.68
N GLY A 95 -0.09 -11.00 13.41
CA GLY A 95 0.06 -12.00 12.35
C GLY A 95 -1.24 -12.43 11.69
N GLU A 96 -2.41 -12.17 12.29
CA GLU A 96 -3.70 -12.50 11.69
C GLU A 96 -4.24 -11.35 10.82
N CYS A 97 -4.81 -11.71 9.66
CA CYS A 97 -5.36 -10.74 8.73
C CYS A 97 -6.74 -10.25 9.17
N GLY A 98 -6.95 -8.94 9.08
CA GLY A 98 -8.23 -8.29 9.31
C GLY A 98 -8.29 -6.95 8.58
N GLU A 99 -9.36 -6.21 8.79
CA GLU A 99 -9.50 -4.87 8.24
C GLU A 99 -8.57 -3.88 8.95
N ILE A 100 -7.87 -3.07 8.16
CA ILE A 100 -7.09 -1.94 8.66
C ILE A 100 -8.06 -0.85 9.12
N VAL A 101 -7.95 -0.49 10.40
CA VAL A 101 -8.68 0.60 11.02
C VAL A 101 -7.69 1.62 11.56
N ILE A 102 -7.93 2.89 11.29
CA ILE A 102 -7.03 3.97 11.69
C ILE A 102 -7.73 5.03 12.54
N THR A 103 -6.98 5.61 13.47
CA THR A 103 -7.37 6.83 14.18
C THR A 103 -6.25 7.86 14.05
N THR A 104 -6.57 9.09 13.65
CA THR A 104 -5.57 10.17 13.58
C THR A 104 -5.39 10.79 14.97
N LEU A 105 -4.15 10.89 15.43
CA LEU A 105 -3.84 11.31 16.81
C LEU A 105 -3.51 12.80 16.91
N THR A 106 -2.95 13.38 15.85
CA THR A 106 -2.39 14.73 15.83
C THR A 106 -3.13 15.67 14.88
N ARG A 107 -4.21 15.21 14.23
CA ARG A 107 -4.94 15.98 13.22
C ARG A 107 -6.04 16.84 13.85
N GLU A 108 -5.96 18.14 13.63
CA GLU A 108 -6.99 19.11 14.04
C GLU A 108 -8.09 19.27 12.99
N ALA A 109 -7.71 19.28 11.71
CA ALA A 109 -8.66 19.26 10.60
C ALA A 109 -8.91 17.81 10.17
N LEU A 110 -10.19 17.42 10.13
CA LEU A 110 -10.66 16.07 9.78
C LEU A 110 -10.03 14.97 10.68
N PRO A 111 -10.31 14.99 12.00
CA PRO A 111 -9.95 13.87 12.86
C PRO A 111 -10.73 12.63 12.46
N LEU A 112 -10.03 11.51 12.31
CA LEU A 112 -10.59 10.21 12.02
C LEU A 112 -10.55 9.40 13.31
N VAL A 113 -11.69 8.85 13.72
CA VAL A 113 -11.78 7.96 14.87
C VAL A 113 -12.30 6.62 14.39
N ARG A 114 -11.47 5.57 14.56
CA ARG A 114 -11.74 4.21 14.09
C ARG A 114 -12.26 4.15 12.64
N TYR A 115 -11.62 4.91 11.76
CA TYR A 115 -11.96 4.92 10.35
C TYR A 115 -11.62 3.57 9.71
N ARG A 116 -12.65 2.92 9.16
CA ARG A 116 -12.62 1.62 8.49
C ARG A 116 -12.22 1.80 7.03
N THR A 117 -11.00 1.41 6.69
CA THR A 117 -10.40 1.68 5.37
C THR A 117 -10.99 0.78 4.27
N GLY A 118 -11.54 -0.38 4.68
CA GLY A 118 -11.86 -1.49 3.81
C GLY A 118 -10.64 -2.30 3.37
N ASP A 119 -9.41 -1.84 3.59
CA ASP A 119 -8.21 -2.59 3.22
C ASP A 119 -7.92 -3.69 4.24
N VAL A 120 -7.33 -4.80 3.78
CA VAL A 120 -7.07 -5.98 4.61
C VAL A 120 -5.58 -6.25 4.68
N ALA A 121 -5.05 -6.36 5.89
CA ALA A 121 -3.65 -6.70 6.18
C ALA A 121 -3.52 -7.27 7.61
N ALA A 122 -2.29 -7.51 8.04
CA ALA A 122 -1.95 -7.92 9.41
C ALA A 122 -0.84 -7.02 9.96
N VAL A 123 -0.79 -6.86 11.29
CA VAL A 123 0.44 -6.39 11.96
C VAL A 123 1.40 -7.56 12.02
N LEU A 124 2.63 -7.37 11.55
CA LEU A 124 3.66 -8.42 11.59
C LEU A 124 4.24 -8.54 13.00
N PRO A 125 4.35 -9.76 13.55
CA PRO A 125 4.89 -9.97 14.87
C PRO A 125 6.40 -9.74 14.92
N GLY A 126 6.88 -9.34 16.09
CA GLY A 126 8.30 -9.25 16.40
C GLY A 126 9.03 -8.04 15.81
N PRO A 127 10.26 -7.78 16.28
CA PRO A 127 11.03 -6.61 15.89
C PRO A 127 11.54 -6.70 14.46
N CYS A 128 11.71 -5.55 13.82
CA CYS A 128 12.37 -5.48 12.53
C CYS A 128 13.89 -5.62 12.68
N ARG A 129 14.53 -6.33 11.75
CA ARG A 129 15.99 -6.45 11.71
C ARG A 129 16.73 -5.13 11.42
N CYS A 130 16.03 -4.08 10.98
CA CYS A 130 16.62 -2.75 10.83
C CYS A 130 16.84 -2.02 12.17
N GLY A 131 16.30 -2.55 13.28
CA GLY A 131 16.42 -1.97 14.62
C GLY A 131 15.36 -0.91 14.96
N SER A 132 14.46 -0.57 14.04
CA SER A 132 13.35 0.33 14.32
C SER A 132 12.39 -0.28 15.36
N PRO A 133 11.93 0.50 16.35
CA PRO A 133 10.97 0.04 17.35
C PRO A 133 9.52 0.06 16.85
N LEU A 134 9.26 0.64 15.68
CA LEU A 134 7.90 0.81 15.15
C LEU A 134 7.32 -0.53 14.68
N ARG A 135 6.04 -0.75 14.98
CA ARG A 135 5.28 -1.89 14.43
C ARG A 135 5.28 -1.85 12.91
N ARG A 136 5.08 -3.03 12.33
CA ARG A 136 5.11 -3.23 10.89
C ARG A 136 3.76 -3.71 10.40
N LEU A 137 3.22 -3.02 9.39
CA LEU A 137 2.09 -3.52 8.63
C LEU A 137 2.61 -4.49 7.55
N GLY A 138 1.97 -5.66 7.44
CA GLY A 138 2.20 -6.59 6.35
C GLY A 138 1.68 -6.05 5.02
N ARG A 139 1.90 -6.82 3.95
CA ARG A 139 1.34 -6.49 2.64
C ARG A 139 -0.18 -6.42 2.70
N VAL A 140 -0.76 -5.40 2.08
CA VAL A 140 -2.22 -5.33 1.85
C VAL A 140 -2.63 -6.44 0.90
N VAL A 141 -3.46 -7.36 1.37
CA VAL A 141 -3.88 -8.55 0.59
C VAL A 141 -5.06 -8.27 -0.32
N GLY A 142 -5.80 -7.20 -0.06
CA GLY A 142 -6.94 -6.76 -0.86
C GLY A 142 -7.84 -5.82 -0.08
N ARG A 143 -9.04 -5.62 -0.60
CA ARG A 143 -10.06 -4.76 -0.03
C ARG A 143 -11.36 -5.53 0.18
N LEU A 144 -12.10 -5.20 1.22
CA LEU A 144 -13.44 -5.71 1.46
C LEU A 144 -14.38 -5.19 0.36
N VAL A 145 -15.06 -6.13 -0.28
CA VAL A 145 -16.15 -5.85 -1.22
C VAL A 145 -17.39 -6.62 -0.78
N SER A 146 -18.55 -6.05 -1.03
CA SER A 146 -19.82 -6.75 -0.84
C SER A 146 -19.94 -7.89 -1.84
N ASP A 147 -20.38 -9.05 -1.38
CA ASP A 147 -20.84 -10.12 -2.26
C ASP A 147 -22.35 -9.97 -2.59
N GLU A 148 -22.82 -10.79 -3.52
CA GLU A 148 -24.21 -10.81 -4.00
C GLU A 148 -25.24 -11.13 -2.90
N ASN A 149 -24.81 -11.74 -1.80
CA ASN A 149 -25.65 -12.12 -0.66
C ASN A 149 -25.51 -11.14 0.53
N GLY A 150 -24.83 -10.01 0.33
CA GLY A 150 -24.60 -9.01 1.39
C GLY A 150 -23.51 -9.38 2.40
N GLY A 151 -22.79 -10.48 2.17
CA GLY A 151 -21.56 -10.82 2.87
C GLY A 151 -20.39 -9.94 2.41
N ARG A 152 -19.25 -10.08 3.10
CA ARG A 152 -18.02 -9.36 2.76
C ARG A 152 -16.95 -10.37 2.39
N ARG A 153 -16.28 -10.12 1.26
CA ARG A 153 -15.12 -10.89 0.82
C ARG A 153 -13.95 -9.97 0.54
N VAL A 154 -12.73 -10.51 0.63
CA VAL A 154 -11.52 -9.80 0.22
C VAL A 154 -11.38 -9.94 -1.30
N ALA A 155 -11.25 -8.82 -2.00
CA ALA A 155 -10.95 -8.79 -3.42
C ALA A 155 -9.80 -7.81 -3.67
N THR A 156 -8.91 -8.17 -4.59
CA THR A 156 -7.95 -7.21 -5.14
C THR A 156 -8.71 -6.39 -6.20
N PRO A 157 -8.93 -5.08 -6.02
CA PRO A 157 -9.67 -4.30 -6.99
C PRO A 157 -8.96 -4.35 -8.36
N GLU A 158 -9.73 -4.54 -9.43
CA GLU A 158 -9.21 -4.45 -10.80
C GLU A 158 -8.82 -3.00 -11.11
N LYS A 159 -7.53 -2.64 -11.02
CA LYS A 159 -7.07 -1.29 -11.42
C LYS A 159 -6.75 -1.25 -12.91
N GLY A 160 -7.43 -0.42 -13.71
CA GLY A 160 -7.14 -0.33 -15.15
C GLY A 160 -8.14 0.27 -16.14
N ASN A 161 -9.30 0.82 -15.77
CA ASN A 161 -10.22 1.50 -16.73
C ASN A 161 -10.25 3.02 -16.56
N ALA A 162 -9.13 3.65 -16.21
CA ALA A 162 -9.03 5.12 -16.17
C ALA A 162 -9.01 5.76 -17.58
N HIS A 163 -8.95 4.96 -18.64
CA HIS A 163 -8.97 5.42 -20.03
C HIS A 163 -10.37 5.46 -20.69
N GLU A 164 -11.44 5.09 -19.96
CA GLU A 164 -12.82 5.07 -20.49
C GLU A 164 -13.78 6.01 -19.73
N ARG A 165 -13.26 6.94 -18.93
CA ARG A 165 -14.10 8.02 -18.36
C ARG A 165 -13.92 9.28 -19.20
N ASP A 166 -14.78 9.39 -20.19
CA ASP A 166 -15.32 10.59 -20.83
C ASP A 166 -14.41 11.83 -20.85
N ALA A 167 -13.80 12.04 -22.02
CA ALA A 167 -13.20 13.30 -22.44
C ALA A 167 -14.23 14.45 -22.59
N ASP A 168 -15.52 14.21 -22.29
CA ASP A 168 -16.63 15.15 -22.51
C ASP A 168 -17.17 15.77 -21.21
N ALA A 169 -16.57 15.50 -20.05
CA ALA A 169 -17.06 16.06 -18.77
C ALA A 169 -16.53 17.48 -18.43
N TYR A 170 -15.72 18.08 -19.30
CA TYR A 170 -15.18 19.44 -19.13
C TYR A 170 -15.24 20.27 -20.43
N SER A 171 -16.38 20.26 -21.11
CA SER A 171 -16.75 21.26 -22.11
C SER A 171 -17.98 22.04 -21.67
#